data_AF-A0A2N2FQY9-F1
#
_entry.id   AF-A0A2N2FQY9-F1
#
_cell.length_a   1.000
_cell.length_b   1.000
_cell.length_c   1.000
_cell.angle_alpha   90.00
_cell.angle_beta   90.00
_cell.angle_gamma   90.00
#
_symmetry.space_group_name_H-M   'P 1'
#
loop_
_entity.id
_entity.type
_entity.pdbx_description
1 polymer ?
#
loop_
_entity_poly.entity_id
_entity_poly.type
_entity_poly.pdbx_seq_one_letter_code
_entity_poly.pdbx_strand_id
1 'polypeptide(L)' 'SLVVYPAAYMPLYARRSGANIVIINMGDTGQNDIADVLINAPAGDVMTKVMEKLKSIIRE' A
#
# COMPACT_ATOMS: atom_id res chain seq x y z
N SER A 1 -8.60 6.40 -3.24
CA SER A 1 -8.25 7.73 -3.78
C SER A 1 -7.02 8.29 -3.03
N LEU A 2 -6.28 9.21 -3.65
CA LEU A 2 -5.09 9.88 -3.10
C LEU A 2 -5.13 11.36 -3.52
N VAL A 3 -6.14 12.08 -3.02
CA VAL A 3 -6.52 13.41 -3.55
C VAL A 3 -6.45 14.53 -2.50
N VAL A 4 -6.33 14.18 -1.22
CA VAL A 4 -6.25 15.16 -0.12
C VAL A 4 -4.79 15.46 0.18
N TYR A 5 -4.43 16.74 0.14
CA TYR A 5 -3.07 17.21 0.41
C TYR A 5 -2.95 17.75 1.85
N PRO A 6 -1.78 17.57 2.50
CA PRO A 6 -0.52 17.03 1.96
C PRO A 6 -0.42 15.49 1.98
N ALA A 7 -1.41 14.76 2.50
CA ALA A 7 -1.33 13.31 2.66
C ALA A 7 -1.05 12.56 1.33
N ALA A 8 -1.65 13.01 0.23
CA ALA A 8 -1.41 12.47 -1.11
C ALA A 8 0.04 12.61 -1.61
N TYR A 9 0.89 13.44 -0.97
CA TYR A 9 2.31 13.50 -1.30
C TYR A 9 3.14 12.36 -0.66
N MET A 10 2.63 11.71 0.39
CA MET A 10 3.40 10.72 1.15
C MET A 10 3.87 9.53 0.30
N PRO A 11 3.05 8.91 -0.57
CA PRO A 11 3.50 7.81 -1.42
C PRO A 11 4.61 8.25 -2.39
N LEU A 12 4.49 9.45 -2.95
CA LEU A 12 5.49 10.01 -3.86
C LEU A 12 6.83 10.30 -3.17
N TYR A 13 6.80 10.85 -1.95
CA TYR A 13 8.02 11.05 -1.17
C TYR A 13 8.70 9.73 -0.83
N ALA A 14 7.93 8.72 -0.41
CA ALA A 14 8.46 7.38 -0.14
C ALA A 14 9.11 6.77 -1.39
N ARG A 15 8.44 6.84 -2.55
CA ARG A 15 8.98 6.34 -3.83
C ARG A 15 10.28 7.04 -4.21
N ARG A 16 10.33 8.37 -4.10
CA ARG A 16 11.52 9.18 -4.40
C ARG A 16 12.69 8.87 -3.46
N SER A 17 12.41 8.44 -2.23
CA SER A 17 13.42 7.98 -1.26
C SER A 17 13.82 6.51 -1.45
N GLY A 18 13.33 5.83 -2.49
CA GLY A 18 13.70 4.45 -2.80
C GLY A 18 12.87 3.37 -2.09
N ALA A 19 11.72 3.73 -1.48
CA ALA A 19 10.83 2.74 -0.89
C ALA A 19 10.02 1.97 -1.96
N ASN A 20 9.74 0.70 -1.66
CA ASN A 20 8.71 -0.05 -2.38
C ASN A 20 7.32 0.42 -1.93
N ILE A 21 6.42 0.60 -2.87
CA ILE A 21 5.08 1.14 -2.66
C ILE A 21 4.04 0.05 -2.88
N VAL A 22 3.22 -0.18 -1.86
CA VAL A 22 2.04 -1.06 -1.95
C VAL A 22 0.79 -0.20 -1.78
N ILE A 23 -0.14 -0.28 -2.72
CA ILE A 23 -1.45 0.38 -2.64
C ILE A 23 -2.51 -0.69 -2.39
N ILE A 24 -3.22 -0.56 -1.27
CA ILE A 24 -4.37 -1.39 -0.91
C ILE A 24 -5.59 -0.49 -0.87
N ASN A 25 -6.44 -0.58 -1.88
CA ASN A 25 -7.65 0.23 -1.96
C ASN A 25 -8.67 -0.45 -2.88
N MET A 26 -9.96 -0.34 -2.57
CA MET A 26 -10.99 -0.72 -3.53
C MET A 26 -11.13 0.38 -4.58
N GLY A 27 -11.05 -0.02 -5.85
CA GLY A 27 -11.07 0.89 -6.99
C GLY A 27 -9.77 1.69 -7.16
N ASP A 28 -9.68 2.39 -8.29
CA ASP A 28 -8.46 3.07 -8.68
C ASP A 28 -8.09 4.26 -7.77
N THR A 29 -6.79 4.51 -7.68
CA THR A 29 -6.24 5.71 -7.06
C THR A 29 -5.49 6.53 -8.09
N GLY A 30 -5.40 7.84 -7.88
CA GLY A 30 -4.70 8.75 -8.79
C GLY A 30 -3.18 8.54 -8.88
N GLN A 31 -2.63 7.53 -8.19
CA GLN A 31 -1.19 7.21 -8.18
C GLN A 31 -0.97 5.69 -8.27
N ASN A 32 -1.84 4.93 -8.94
CA ASN A 32 -1.66 3.48 -9.12
C ASN A 32 -0.37 3.13 -9.90
N ASP A 33 0.08 4.04 -10.76
CA ASP A 33 1.28 3.93 -11.60
C ASP A 33 2.58 3.86 -10.79
N ILE A 34 2.62 4.46 -9.60
CA ILE A 34 3.79 4.41 -8.73
C ILE A 34 3.78 3.21 -7.78
N ALA A 35 2.80 2.31 -7.83
CA ALA A 35 2.75 1.14 -6.96
C ALA A 35 3.56 -0.04 -7.54
N ASP A 36 4.38 -0.69 -6.73
CA ASP A 36 5.00 -1.98 -7.09
C ASP A 36 3.99 -3.12 -6.98
N VAL A 37 3.05 -2.99 -6.02
CA VAL A 37 1.97 -3.94 -5.81
C VAL A 37 0.66 -3.17 -5.61
N LEU A 38 -0.34 -3.51 -6.42
CA LEU A 38 -1.70 -2.97 -6.31
C LEU A 38 -2.66 -4.07 -5.89
N ILE A 39 -3.37 -3.87 -4.77
CA ILE A 39 -4.35 -4.82 -4.23
C ILE A 39 -5.72 -4.16 -4.20
N ASN A 40 -6.59 -4.58 -5.11
CA ASN A 40 -7.97 -4.10 -5.21
C ASN A 40 -8.92 -4.90 -4.31
N ALA A 41 -8.88 -4.62 -3.00
CA ALA A 41 -9.69 -5.31 -1.99
C ALA A 41 -9.87 -4.45 -0.72
N PRO A 42 -10.81 -4.81 0.19
CA PRO A 42 -10.93 -4.14 1.48
C PRO A 42 -9.63 -4.18 2.28
N ALA A 43 -9.16 -3.02 2.74
CA ALA A 43 -7.88 -2.91 3.43
C ALA A 43 -7.80 -3.77 4.71
N GLY A 44 -8.91 -3.89 5.46
CA GLY A 44 -8.97 -4.71 6.66
C GLY A 44 -8.67 -6.19 6.39
N ASP A 45 -9.28 -6.76 5.35
CA ASP A 45 -9.11 -8.17 4.98
C ASP A 45 -7.68 -8.45 4.52
N VAL A 46 -7.13 -7.55 3.69
CA VAL A 46 -5.76 -7.67 3.18
C VAL A 46 -4.76 -7.56 4.32
N MET A 47 -4.87 -6.55 5.18
CA MET A 47 -3.94 -6.34 6.27
C MET A 47 -3.98 -7.48 7.30
N THR A 48 -5.16 -8.08 7.54
CA THR A 48 -5.27 -9.27 8.39
C THR A 48 -4.42 -10.42 7.86
N LYS A 49 -4.56 -10.75 6.56
CA LYS A 49 -3.76 -11.80 5.90
C LYS A 49 -2.27 -11.49 5.86
N VAL A 50 -1.90 -10.22 5.62
CA VAL A 50 -0.49 -9.77 5.67
C VAL A 50 0.09 -10.02 7.05
N MET A 51 -0.63 -9.68 8.12
CA MET A 51 -0.15 -9.88 9.49
C MET A 51 -0.05 -11.36 9.88
N GLU A 52 -0.98 -12.20 9.43
CA GLU A 52 -0.92 -13.66 9.63
C GLU A 52 0.34 -14.23 8.98
N LYS A 53 0.59 -13.88 7.70
CA LYS A 53 1.77 -14.34 6.97
C LYS A 53 3.07 -13.79 7.58
N LEU A 54 3.09 -12.52 7.97
CA LEU A 54 4.26 -11.91 8.61
C LEU A 54 4.63 -12.63 9.91
N LYS A 55 3.63 -12.98 10.74
CA LYS A 55 3.86 -13.74 11.97
C LYS A 55 4.42 -15.13 11.71
N SER A 56 4.05 -15.81 10.62
CA SER A 56 4.64 -17.10 10.29
C SER A 56 6.08 -16.98 9.81
N ILE A 57 6.43 -15.92 9.07
CA ILE A 57 7.80 -15.68 8.59
C ILE A 57 8.74 -15.28 9.73
N ILE A 58 8.28 -14.47 10.70
CA ILE A 58 9.14 -13.97 11.80
C ILE A 58 9.35 -15.01 12.91
N ARG A 59 8.46 -16.01 13.03
CA ARG A 59 8.53 -17.05 14.08
C ARG A 59 9.39 -18.27 13.68
N GLU A 60 9.84 -18.33 12.44
CA GLU A 60 10.87 -19.25 11.94
C GLU A 60 12.25 -18.58 12.06
#